data_AF-A0A7J8CII8-F1
#
_entry.id   AF-A0A7J8CII8-F1
#
_cell.length_a   1.000
_cell.length_b   1.000
_cell.length_c   1.000
_cell.angle_alpha   90.00
_cell.angle_beta   90.00
_cell.angle_gamma   90.00
#
_symmetry.space_group_name_H-M   'P 1'
#
loop_
_entity.id
_entity.type
_entity.pdbx_description
1 polymer ?
#
loop_
_entity_poly.entity_id
_entity_poly.type
_entity_poly.pdbx_seq_one_letter_code
_entity_poly.pdbx_strand_id
1 'polypeptide(L)'
;MAVPQDANNTSYFLPPNKEEWEERGIPDFVYGQKELVWEGVQWLRNAPSLPDRLPLSRFDTALRSAWRQRMELGLFRYRLGELQTQTLPGAVGFVAQLNVERGTQRRRPQNIRSVRQPFDSEQFNFNKIQPGEVLFRLRREPGVPCVPQQEDILVMINISPLEWGHVLLVPEPAQGLPQRLLPGALQAGLEAVLLSAHPGFRVGFNSLGGLASVNHLHLHGYYLDHRLPVEWAPSKTLDPGGHLHLLQAVPAPGFLFYTSGPGPDLEALVSRTPDHQPDQLQV
;
A
#
# COMPACT_ATOMS: atom_id res chain seq x y z
N MET A 1 12.51 35.33 11.73
CA MET A 1 12.32 34.94 10.31
C MET A 1 12.05 33.45 10.28
N ALA A 2 10.79 33.07 10.08
CA ALA A 2 10.39 31.68 9.93
C ALA A 2 10.58 31.29 8.46
N VAL A 3 11.28 30.18 8.22
CA VAL A 3 11.44 29.60 6.89
C VAL A 3 10.06 29.13 6.40
N PRO A 4 9.65 29.40 5.15
CA PRO A 4 8.35 28.95 4.64
C PRO A 4 8.30 27.42 4.58
N GLN A 5 7.19 26.83 5.02
CA GLN A 5 6.92 25.38 5.01
C GLN A 5 6.78 24.77 3.60
N ASP A 6 6.90 25.56 2.52
CA ASP A 6 6.64 25.11 1.15
C ASP A 6 7.79 24.34 0.47
N ALA A 7 9.02 24.43 0.99
CA ALA A 7 10.19 23.80 0.33
C ALA A 7 10.20 22.27 0.40
N ASN A 8 9.44 21.65 1.32
CA ASN A 8 9.45 20.19 1.51
C ASN A 8 8.49 19.44 0.57
N ASN A 9 7.54 20.12 -0.07
CA ASN A 9 6.50 19.44 -0.85
C ASN A 9 6.95 19.07 -2.28
N THR A 10 8.01 19.71 -2.79
CA THR A 10 8.51 19.51 -4.15
C THR A 10 9.71 18.55 -4.22
N SER A 11 10.23 18.06 -3.10
CA SER A 11 11.36 17.13 -3.08
C SER A 11 11.06 15.86 -3.88
N TYR A 12 9.81 15.40 -3.88
CA TYR A 12 9.37 14.22 -4.62
C TYR A 12 8.95 14.51 -6.06
N PHE A 13 9.01 15.76 -6.52
CA PHE A 13 8.49 16.15 -7.84
C PHE A 13 9.48 15.91 -8.96
N LEU A 14 9.07 15.26 -10.03
CA LEU A 14 9.89 15.15 -11.22
C LEU A 14 10.02 16.52 -11.91
N PRO A 15 11.17 16.80 -12.55
CA PRO A 15 11.29 17.94 -13.43
C PRO A 15 10.33 17.79 -14.62
N PRO A 16 9.91 18.90 -15.25
CA PRO A 16 9.02 18.86 -16.41
C PRO A 16 9.61 18.09 -17.59
N ASN A 17 10.94 18.10 -17.72
CA ASN A 17 11.64 17.43 -18.80
C ASN A 17 11.85 15.94 -18.49
N LYS A 18 11.53 15.06 -19.45
CA LYS A 18 11.59 13.60 -19.28
C LYS A 18 13.01 13.07 -19.25
N GLU A 19 13.93 13.68 -20.01
CA GLU A 19 15.32 13.24 -20.07
C GLU A 19 16.03 13.36 -18.70
N GLU A 20 15.57 14.28 -17.85
CA GLU A 20 16.17 14.54 -16.52
C GLU A 20 15.67 13.59 -15.42
N TRP A 21 14.70 12.71 -15.72
CA TRP A 21 14.11 11.83 -14.70
C TRP A 21 15.08 10.77 -14.20
N GLU A 22 15.90 10.21 -15.10
CA GLU A 22 16.91 9.20 -14.74
C GLU A 22 18.06 9.83 -13.93
N GLU A 23 18.46 11.05 -14.28
CA GLU A 23 19.57 11.77 -13.65
C GLU A 23 19.28 12.18 -12.20
N ARG A 24 18.02 12.48 -11.88
CA ARG A 24 17.61 12.92 -10.54
C ARG A 24 17.70 11.82 -9.48
N GLY A 25 17.69 10.56 -9.89
CA GLY A 25 17.63 9.41 -8.99
C GLY A 25 16.32 9.32 -8.20
N ILE A 26 16.17 8.23 -7.43
CA ILE A 26 14.98 8.00 -6.60
C ILE A 26 15.17 8.69 -5.24
N PRO A 27 14.33 9.68 -4.88
CA PRO A 27 14.42 10.36 -3.60
C PRO A 27 14.03 9.43 -2.44
N ASP A 28 14.63 9.65 -1.27
CA ASP A 28 14.29 8.90 -0.05
C ASP A 28 13.18 9.58 0.76
N PHE A 29 12.20 8.79 1.19
CA PHE A 29 11.31 9.10 2.30
C PHE A 29 11.82 8.34 3.53
N VAL A 30 12.66 9.01 4.33
CA VAL A 30 13.23 8.45 5.54
C VAL A 30 12.33 8.73 6.73
N TYR A 31 11.87 7.72 7.47
CA TYR A 31 10.97 7.90 8.61
C TYR A 31 11.46 7.22 9.90
N GLY A 32 11.17 7.85 11.03
CA GLY A 32 11.45 7.33 12.36
C GLY A 32 10.21 6.82 13.09
N GLN A 33 10.43 6.18 14.24
CA GLN A 33 9.35 5.62 15.07
C GLN A 33 8.31 6.68 15.50
N LYS A 34 8.73 7.94 15.64
CA LYS A 34 7.89 9.07 16.06
C LYS A 34 6.86 9.51 15.00
N GLU A 35 7.06 9.09 13.74
CA GLU A 35 6.15 9.42 12.64
C GLU A 35 5.06 8.37 12.43
N LEU A 36 5.18 7.21 13.07
CA LEU A 36 4.15 6.18 13.06
C LEU A 36 2.99 6.63 13.97
N VAL A 37 1.82 6.82 13.37
CA VAL A 37 0.57 7.24 13.99
C VAL A 37 -0.19 6.01 14.49
N TRP A 38 -0.18 5.80 15.80
CA TRP A 38 -0.81 4.63 16.45
C TRP A 38 -2.24 4.89 16.94
N GLU A 39 -2.55 6.15 17.22
CA GLU A 39 -3.81 6.56 17.83
C GLU A 39 -4.36 7.80 17.14
N GLY A 40 -5.65 8.07 17.33
CA GLY A 40 -6.28 9.31 16.87
C GLY A 40 -6.70 9.34 15.40
N VAL A 41 -6.39 8.31 14.61
CA VAL A 41 -6.89 8.15 13.23
C VAL A 41 -8.30 7.58 13.26
N GLN A 42 -9.32 8.44 13.11
CA GLN A 42 -10.72 8.05 13.13
C GLN A 42 -11.52 8.80 12.09
N TRP A 43 -12.58 8.15 11.61
CA TRP A 43 -13.59 8.80 10.79
C TRP A 43 -14.34 9.89 11.59
N LEU A 44 -14.48 11.07 11.01
CA LEU A 44 -15.29 12.14 11.60
C LEU A 44 -16.75 11.67 11.77
N ARG A 45 -17.32 11.87 12.96
CA ARG A 45 -18.64 11.31 13.34
C ARG A 45 -19.82 11.94 12.59
N ASN A 46 -19.70 13.18 12.09
CA ASN A 46 -20.83 13.98 11.60
C ASN A 46 -20.59 14.69 10.24
N ALA A 47 -19.57 14.34 9.47
CA ALA A 47 -19.32 14.98 8.18
C ALA A 47 -19.65 14.01 7.03
N PRO A 48 -20.56 14.34 6.10
CA PRO A 48 -20.60 13.66 4.82
C PRO A 48 -19.27 13.93 4.11
N SER A 49 -18.47 12.88 3.92
CA SER A 49 -17.41 12.75 2.90
C SER A 49 -16.79 14.08 2.42
N LEU A 50 -16.11 14.81 3.31
CA LEU A 50 -15.31 16.00 2.97
C LEU A 50 -13.92 15.84 3.60
N PRO A 51 -12.98 15.20 2.89
CA PRO A 51 -11.69 14.74 3.40
C PRO A 51 -10.65 15.86 3.60
N ASP A 52 -10.83 17.02 2.96
CA ASP A 52 -9.84 18.12 2.97
C ASP A 52 -9.68 18.84 4.33
N ARG A 53 -10.32 18.35 5.40
CA ARG A 53 -10.22 18.91 6.76
C ARG A 53 -9.40 18.09 7.73
N LEU A 54 -8.98 16.87 7.38
CA LEU A 54 -8.11 16.09 8.26
C LEU A 54 -6.65 16.54 8.09
N PRO A 55 -5.89 16.73 9.18
CA PRO A 55 -4.48 17.06 9.09
C PRO A 55 -3.75 15.92 8.41
N LEU A 56 -2.99 16.24 7.36
CA LEU A 56 -2.18 15.27 6.63
C LEU A 56 -0.85 15.05 7.35
N SER A 57 -0.40 13.80 7.39
CA SER A 57 0.96 13.49 7.79
C SER A 57 1.97 13.97 6.72
N ARG A 58 3.27 13.92 7.04
CA ARG A 58 4.33 14.13 6.05
C ARG A 58 4.26 13.09 4.92
N PHE A 59 3.95 11.84 5.27
CA PHE A 59 3.79 10.75 4.32
C PHE A 59 2.61 10.99 3.37
N ASP A 60 1.46 11.38 3.93
CA ASP A 60 0.29 11.72 3.12
C ASP A 60 0.62 12.87 2.18
N THR A 61 1.20 13.96 2.69
CA THR A 61 1.56 15.12 1.85
C THR A 61 2.47 14.71 0.69
N ALA A 62 3.52 13.94 0.97
CA ALA A 62 4.48 13.45 -0.03
C ALA A 62 3.84 12.55 -1.10
N LEU A 63 3.08 11.53 -0.67
CA LEU A 63 2.43 10.58 -1.59
C LEU A 63 1.37 11.30 -2.44
N ARG A 64 0.50 12.08 -1.79
CA ARG A 64 -0.62 12.79 -2.41
C ARG A 64 -0.14 13.79 -3.47
N SER A 65 0.87 14.60 -3.15
CA SER A 65 1.39 15.61 -4.07
C SER A 65 2.14 14.97 -5.24
N ALA A 66 3.02 14.00 -4.97
CA ALA A 66 3.78 13.33 -6.01
C ALA A 66 2.87 12.54 -6.96
N TRP A 67 1.89 11.80 -6.44
CA TRP A 67 0.92 11.05 -7.25
C TRP A 67 0.12 11.98 -8.18
N ARG A 68 -0.36 13.13 -7.66
CA ARG A 68 -1.06 14.14 -8.46
C ARG A 68 -0.17 14.66 -9.59
N GLN A 69 1.09 14.97 -9.28
CA GLN A 69 2.04 15.44 -10.28
C GLN A 69 2.26 14.39 -11.39
N ARG A 70 2.37 13.10 -11.06
CA ARG A 70 2.49 12.03 -12.08
C ARG A 70 1.24 11.96 -12.98
N MET A 71 0.06 12.29 -12.43
CA MET A 71 -1.20 12.34 -13.18
C MET A 71 -1.20 13.51 -14.17
N GLU A 72 -0.71 14.67 -13.75
CA GLU A 72 -0.54 15.86 -14.60
C GLU A 72 0.48 15.63 -15.72
N LEU A 73 1.56 14.90 -15.43
CA LEU A 73 2.58 14.49 -16.41
C LEU A 73 2.11 13.39 -17.37
N GLY A 74 0.92 12.83 -17.18
CA GLY A 74 0.34 11.82 -18.09
C GLY A 74 1.01 10.44 -18.01
N LEU A 75 1.53 10.06 -16.83
CA LEU A 75 2.20 8.77 -16.62
C LEU A 75 1.24 7.60 -16.36
N PHE A 76 -0.06 7.86 -16.30
CA PHE A 76 -1.10 6.86 -16.13
C PHE A 76 -1.69 6.45 -17.47
N ARG A 77 -2.22 5.22 -17.57
CA ARG A 77 -2.89 4.76 -18.80
C ARG A 77 -4.13 5.58 -19.13
N TYR A 78 -4.82 6.04 -18.09
CA TYR A 78 -5.99 6.91 -18.17
C TYR A 78 -5.96 7.92 -17.04
N ARG A 79 -6.72 9.01 -17.20
CA ARG A 79 -6.89 10.00 -16.14
C ARG A 79 -7.96 9.51 -15.18
N LEU A 80 -7.62 9.34 -13.91
CA LEU A 80 -8.62 9.03 -12.89
C LEU A 80 -9.45 10.30 -12.61
N GLY A 81 -10.64 10.36 -13.19
CA GLY A 81 -11.65 11.37 -12.84
C GLY A 81 -12.37 11.05 -11.53
N GLU A 82 -13.46 11.76 -11.26
CA GLU A 82 -14.35 11.44 -10.15
C GLU A 82 -15.02 10.07 -10.40
N LEU A 83 -14.81 9.12 -9.49
CA LEU A 83 -15.41 7.80 -9.58
C LEU A 83 -16.86 7.86 -9.13
N GLN A 84 -17.79 7.39 -9.98
CA GLN A 84 -19.18 7.19 -9.58
C GLN A 84 -19.24 6.16 -8.47
N THR A 85 -19.42 6.63 -7.25
CA THR A 85 -19.31 5.84 -6.02
C THR A 85 -20.63 5.88 -5.27
N GLN A 86 -21.13 4.73 -4.86
CA GLN A 86 -22.34 4.62 -4.06
C GLN A 86 -22.20 3.58 -2.96
N THR A 87 -22.77 3.87 -1.78
CA THR A 87 -23.01 2.85 -0.77
C THR A 87 -24.32 2.14 -1.11
N LEU A 88 -24.24 0.85 -1.40
CA LEU A 88 -25.38 0.02 -1.75
C LEU A 88 -26.34 -0.13 -0.56
N PRO A 89 -27.67 -0.17 -0.80
CA PRO A 89 -28.64 -0.40 0.26
C PRO A 89 -28.48 -1.79 0.87
N GLY A 90 -28.84 -1.92 2.14
CA GLY A 90 -28.81 -3.18 2.90
C GLY A 90 -27.95 -3.11 4.16
N ALA A 91 -27.99 -4.16 4.98
CA ALA A 91 -27.36 -4.17 6.30
C ALA A 91 -25.81 -4.11 6.25
N VAL A 92 -25.21 -4.50 5.13
CA VAL A 92 -23.74 -4.52 4.97
C VAL A 92 -23.20 -3.19 4.46
N GLY A 93 -23.94 -2.44 3.64
CA GLY A 93 -23.50 -1.15 3.12
C GLY A 93 -22.24 -1.23 2.24
N PHE A 94 -22.22 -2.10 1.24
CA PHE A 94 -21.09 -2.23 0.32
C PHE A 94 -20.83 -0.93 -0.45
N VAL A 95 -19.56 -0.55 -0.60
CA VAL A 95 -19.15 0.57 -1.45
C VAL A 95 -18.92 0.05 -2.86
N ALA A 96 -19.70 0.53 -3.82
CA ALA A 96 -19.58 0.19 -5.24
C ALA A 96 -19.05 1.39 -6.03
N GLN A 97 -18.03 1.16 -6.86
CA GLN A 97 -17.40 2.18 -7.70
C GLN A 97 -17.38 1.75 -9.16
N LEU A 98 -17.81 2.63 -10.05
CA LEU A 98 -17.73 2.41 -11.50
C LEU A 98 -16.48 3.09 -12.07
N ASN A 99 -15.54 2.26 -12.54
CA ASN A 99 -14.34 2.70 -13.24
C ASN A 99 -14.23 2.00 -14.62
N VAL A 100 -14.87 2.59 -15.64
CA VAL A 100 -14.96 2.02 -16.99
C VAL A 100 -13.58 1.94 -17.66
N GLU A 101 -12.76 2.97 -17.49
CA GLU A 101 -11.42 3.04 -18.07
C GLU A 101 -10.53 1.95 -17.52
N ARG A 102 -10.60 1.66 -16.21
CA ARG A 102 -9.88 0.53 -15.64
C ARG A 102 -10.33 -0.80 -16.20
N GLY A 103 -11.63 -0.99 -16.39
CA GLY A 103 -12.19 -2.22 -16.97
C GLY A 103 -11.69 -2.51 -18.38
N THR A 104 -11.38 -1.46 -19.16
CA THR A 104 -10.98 -1.57 -20.57
C THR A 104 -9.47 -1.44 -20.80
N GLN A 105 -8.77 -0.64 -19.98
CA GLN A 105 -7.37 -0.28 -20.19
C GLN A 105 -6.39 -1.01 -19.27
N ARG A 106 -6.87 -1.67 -18.21
CA ARG A 106 -6.00 -2.48 -17.33
C ARG A 106 -5.34 -3.59 -18.13
N ARG A 107 -4.07 -3.86 -17.84
CA ARG A 107 -3.35 -4.99 -18.43
C ARG A 107 -4.09 -6.30 -18.15
N ARG A 108 -4.06 -7.21 -19.12
CA ARG A 108 -4.46 -8.60 -18.93
C ARG A 108 -3.59 -9.25 -17.83
N PRO A 109 -4.20 -9.88 -16.81
CA PRO A 109 -3.45 -10.64 -15.81
C PRO A 109 -2.54 -11.69 -16.47
N GLN A 110 -1.40 -11.97 -15.84
CA GLN A 110 -0.54 -13.09 -16.22
C GLN A 110 -1.28 -14.43 -16.07
N ASN A 111 -0.82 -15.45 -16.79
CA ASN A 111 -1.37 -16.79 -16.63
C ASN A 111 -0.85 -17.40 -15.31
N ILE A 112 -1.76 -17.66 -14.37
CA ILE A 112 -1.45 -18.18 -13.04
C ILE A 112 -1.80 -19.66 -13.00
N ARG A 113 -0.76 -20.50 -12.90
CA ARG A 113 -0.92 -21.96 -12.78
C ARG A 113 -0.81 -22.44 -11.33
N SER A 114 -0.14 -21.66 -10.49
CA SER A 114 0.12 -22.01 -9.09
C SER A 114 0.30 -20.74 -8.26
N VAL A 115 -0.12 -20.77 -6.99
CA VAL A 115 0.18 -19.70 -6.03
C VAL A 115 1.67 -19.61 -5.67
N ARG A 116 2.45 -20.66 -6.00
CA ARG A 116 3.90 -20.73 -5.81
C ARG A 116 4.66 -20.64 -7.15
N GLN A 117 4.03 -20.12 -8.20
CA GLN A 117 4.67 -19.96 -9.50
C GLN A 117 5.93 -19.09 -9.37
N PRO A 118 7.08 -19.51 -9.93
CA PRO A 118 8.31 -18.74 -9.86
C PRO A 118 8.18 -17.43 -10.64
N PHE A 119 8.99 -16.45 -10.24
CA PHE A 119 9.16 -15.21 -10.99
C PHE A 119 9.64 -15.50 -12.42
N ASP A 120 9.18 -14.69 -13.37
CA ASP A 120 9.49 -14.83 -14.79
C ASP A 120 9.92 -13.45 -15.33
N SER A 121 11.21 -13.33 -15.67
CA SER A 121 11.80 -12.10 -16.19
C SER A 121 11.28 -11.73 -17.57
N GLU A 122 10.77 -12.68 -18.36
CA GLU A 122 10.28 -12.46 -19.71
C GLU A 122 8.89 -11.82 -19.71
N GLN A 123 8.06 -12.18 -18.73
CA GLN A 123 6.78 -11.53 -18.50
C GLN A 123 6.98 -10.09 -17.98
N PHE A 124 5.89 -9.31 -17.99
CA PHE A 124 5.97 -7.98 -17.39
C PHE A 124 6.32 -8.09 -15.90
N ASN A 125 7.26 -7.25 -15.46
CA ASN A 125 7.62 -7.09 -14.06
C ASN A 125 8.02 -5.62 -13.81
N PHE A 126 8.28 -5.29 -12.55
CA PHE A 126 8.52 -3.90 -12.13
C PHE A 126 9.93 -3.39 -12.46
N ASN A 127 10.82 -4.22 -13.01
CA ASN A 127 12.08 -3.74 -13.62
C ASN A 127 11.85 -3.11 -15.01
N LYS A 128 10.64 -3.21 -15.56
CA LYS A 128 10.27 -2.72 -16.90
C LYS A 128 9.38 -1.46 -16.86
N ILE A 129 9.31 -0.78 -15.71
CA ILE A 129 8.57 0.47 -15.55
C ILE A 129 9.38 1.66 -16.06
N GLN A 130 8.72 2.77 -16.36
CA GLN A 130 9.41 4.02 -16.64
C GLN A 130 9.97 4.63 -15.35
N PRO A 131 11.16 5.24 -15.35
CA PRO A 131 11.76 5.87 -14.16
C PRO A 131 10.83 6.86 -13.44
N GLY A 132 10.03 7.62 -14.21
CA GLY A 132 9.08 8.59 -13.65
C GLY A 132 7.89 8.00 -12.89
N GLU A 133 7.66 6.69 -12.98
CA GLU A 133 6.61 5.99 -12.23
C GLU A 133 6.93 5.87 -10.74
N VAL A 134 8.20 5.98 -10.34
CA VAL A 134 8.62 5.92 -8.94
C VAL A 134 8.40 7.27 -8.25
N LEU A 135 7.75 7.25 -7.09
CA LEU A 135 7.55 8.45 -6.27
C LEU A 135 8.76 8.70 -5.37
N PHE A 136 9.12 7.69 -4.58
CA PHE A 136 10.24 7.71 -3.64
C PHE A 136 10.56 6.30 -3.15
N ARG A 137 11.70 6.16 -2.48
CA ARG A 137 12.10 4.97 -1.74
C ARG A 137 11.76 5.16 -0.27
N LEU A 138 10.94 4.28 0.27
CA LEU A 138 10.51 4.29 1.65
C LEU A 138 11.58 3.59 2.51
N ARG A 139 12.21 4.34 3.43
CA ARG A 139 13.31 3.87 4.27
C ARG A 139 13.06 4.19 5.73
N ARG A 140 13.28 3.22 6.61
CA ARG A 140 13.32 3.49 8.04
C ARG A 140 14.64 4.17 8.40
N GLU A 141 14.61 5.11 9.34
CA GLU A 141 15.83 5.68 9.94
C GLU A 141 16.70 4.53 10.50
N PRO A 142 18.02 4.53 10.25
CA PRO A 142 18.91 3.56 10.85
C PRO A 142 18.86 3.67 12.38
N GLY A 143 18.36 2.64 13.08
CA GLY A 143 18.26 2.61 14.54
C GLY A 143 18.47 1.20 15.09
N VAL A 144 19.29 1.11 16.15
CA VAL A 144 19.73 -0.04 16.99
C VAL A 144 19.90 -1.40 16.27
N PRO A 145 21.08 -2.06 16.36
CA PRO A 145 21.48 -3.24 15.55
C PRO A 145 20.63 -4.52 15.64
N CYS A 146 19.50 -4.53 16.37
CA CYS A 146 18.71 -5.72 16.64
C CYS A 146 17.49 -5.91 15.71
N VAL A 147 17.20 -4.95 14.83
CA VAL A 147 16.13 -5.08 13.83
C VAL A 147 16.78 -5.44 12.49
N PRO A 148 16.34 -6.51 11.79
CA PRO A 148 16.82 -6.80 10.44
C PRO A 148 16.75 -5.54 9.57
N GLN A 149 17.79 -5.29 8.76
CA GLN A 149 17.73 -4.21 7.77
C GLN A 149 16.46 -4.41 6.93
N GLN A 150 15.52 -3.47 7.07
CA GLN A 150 14.32 -3.46 6.26
C GLN A 150 14.74 -3.32 4.80
N GLU A 151 14.19 -4.17 3.94
CA GLU A 151 14.40 -4.07 2.50
C GLU A 151 13.91 -2.70 2.01
N ASP A 152 14.67 -2.09 1.10
CA ASP A 152 14.26 -0.86 0.45
C ASP A 152 12.94 -1.10 -0.31
N ILE A 153 11.93 -0.28 0.00
CA ILE A 153 10.62 -0.36 -0.65
C ILE A 153 10.49 0.79 -1.63
N LEU A 154 10.33 0.49 -2.91
CA LEU A 154 9.95 1.49 -3.89
C LEU A 154 8.44 1.74 -3.82
N VAL A 155 8.08 3.00 -3.59
CA VAL A 155 6.71 3.48 -3.72
C VAL A 155 6.55 4.05 -5.12
N MET A 156 5.76 3.40 -5.96
CA MET A 156 5.55 3.78 -7.36
C MET A 156 4.05 3.89 -7.66
N ILE A 157 3.68 4.69 -8.66
CA ILE A 157 2.27 4.79 -9.07
C ILE A 157 1.78 3.45 -9.62
N ASN A 158 0.51 3.13 -9.36
CA ASN A 158 -0.15 2.15 -10.20
C ASN A 158 -0.69 2.85 -11.45
N ILE A 159 -0.07 2.64 -12.60
CA ILE A 159 -0.47 3.25 -13.88
C ILE A 159 -1.89 2.85 -14.34
N SER A 160 -2.55 1.89 -13.68
CA SER A 160 -3.97 1.54 -13.83
C SER A 160 -4.71 1.71 -12.50
N PRO A 161 -4.89 2.96 -12.03
CA PRO A 161 -5.31 3.28 -10.68
C PRO A 161 -6.74 2.81 -10.41
N LEU A 162 -6.95 2.09 -9.31
CA LEU A 162 -8.29 1.68 -8.87
C LEU A 162 -9.01 2.87 -8.26
N GLU A 163 -8.26 3.64 -7.49
CA GLU A 163 -8.70 4.73 -6.64
C GLU A 163 -7.61 5.82 -6.61
N TRP A 164 -7.95 6.99 -6.11
CA TRP A 164 -7.07 8.11 -5.90
C TRP A 164 -5.89 7.74 -4.97
N GLY A 165 -4.70 8.22 -5.33
CA GLY A 165 -3.46 7.89 -4.61
C GLY A 165 -3.05 6.41 -4.73
N HIS A 166 -3.59 5.65 -5.69
CA HIS A 166 -3.23 4.24 -5.87
C HIS A 166 -1.76 4.09 -6.28
N VAL A 167 -0.97 3.56 -5.35
CA VAL A 167 0.46 3.25 -5.46
C VAL A 167 0.70 1.75 -5.26
N LEU A 168 1.90 1.32 -5.61
CA LEU A 168 2.45 0.01 -5.35
C LEU A 168 3.65 0.16 -4.41
N LEU A 169 3.73 -0.71 -3.40
CA LEU A 169 4.90 -0.88 -2.56
C LEU A 169 5.61 -2.14 -3.04
N VAL A 170 6.80 -1.97 -3.62
CA VAL A 170 7.57 -3.03 -4.26
C VAL A 170 8.92 -3.17 -3.55
N PRO A 171 9.18 -4.28 -2.84
CA PRO A 171 10.52 -4.55 -2.31
C PRO A 171 11.49 -4.75 -3.46
N GLU A 172 12.62 -4.03 -3.42
CA GLU A 172 13.73 -4.03 -4.40
C GLU A 172 13.44 -4.84 -5.70
N PRO A 173 12.87 -4.21 -6.74
CA PRO A 173 12.45 -4.90 -7.95
C PRO A 173 13.53 -5.79 -8.59
N ALA A 174 14.80 -5.42 -8.43
CA ALA A 174 15.93 -6.16 -8.98
C ALA A 174 16.06 -7.59 -8.41
N GLN A 175 15.49 -7.86 -7.23
CA GLN A 175 15.49 -9.20 -6.63
C GLN A 175 14.54 -10.18 -7.34
N GLY A 176 13.58 -9.69 -8.14
CA GLY A 176 12.66 -10.56 -8.88
C GLY A 176 11.84 -11.47 -7.96
N LEU A 177 11.38 -10.95 -6.82
CA LEU A 177 10.66 -11.75 -5.83
C LEU A 177 9.28 -12.16 -6.39
N PRO A 178 8.87 -13.45 -6.38
CA PRO A 178 7.53 -13.83 -6.82
C PRO A 178 6.44 -13.20 -5.92
N GLN A 179 5.19 -13.11 -6.40
CA GLN A 179 4.05 -12.51 -5.68
C GLN A 179 3.60 -13.38 -4.48
N ARG A 180 4.46 -13.42 -3.46
CA ARG A 180 4.32 -14.14 -2.20
C ARG A 180 4.66 -13.18 -1.07
N LEU A 181 3.77 -13.08 -0.08
CA LEU A 181 3.97 -12.16 1.02
C LEU A 181 5.18 -12.59 1.86
N LEU A 182 6.13 -11.67 2.03
CA LEU A 182 7.32 -11.83 2.85
C LEU A 182 7.21 -10.97 4.11
N PRO A 183 7.92 -11.32 5.21
CA PRO A 183 7.94 -10.53 6.44
C PRO A 183 8.23 -9.04 6.21
N GLY A 184 9.29 -8.72 5.46
CA GLY A 184 9.69 -7.33 5.19
C GLY A 184 8.64 -6.53 4.42
N ALA A 185 7.99 -7.15 3.43
CA ALA A 185 6.93 -6.53 2.65
C ALA A 185 5.65 -6.29 3.48
N LEU A 186 5.30 -7.24 4.37
CA LEU A 186 4.20 -7.08 5.31
C LEU A 186 4.48 -5.95 6.30
N GLN A 187 5.68 -5.93 6.88
CA GLN A 187 6.09 -4.86 7.80
C GLN A 187 6.02 -3.49 7.13
N ALA A 188 6.57 -3.36 5.92
CA ALA A 188 6.49 -2.11 5.17
C ALA A 188 5.05 -1.67 4.87
N GLY A 189 4.16 -2.62 4.55
CA GLY A 189 2.75 -2.33 4.35
C GLY A 189 2.06 -1.80 5.61
N LEU A 190 2.35 -2.41 6.76
CA LEU A 190 1.81 -1.98 8.06
C LEU A 190 2.36 -0.61 8.47
N GLU A 191 3.67 -0.40 8.33
CA GLU A 191 4.30 0.89 8.62
C GLU A 191 3.81 1.99 7.68
N ALA A 192 3.56 1.71 6.40
CA ALA A 192 2.94 2.67 5.48
C ALA A 192 1.52 3.08 5.93
N VAL A 193 0.71 2.14 6.43
CA VAL A 193 -0.60 2.47 7.03
C VAL A 193 -0.43 3.39 8.23
N LEU A 194 0.51 3.06 9.12
CA LEU A 194 0.79 3.84 10.33
C LEU A 194 1.42 5.20 10.04
N LEU A 195 2.13 5.37 8.93
CA LEU A 195 2.64 6.68 8.52
C LEU A 195 1.53 7.64 8.07
N SER A 196 0.37 7.12 7.66
CA SER A 196 -0.77 7.94 7.25
C SER A 196 -1.58 8.40 8.46
N ALA A 197 -1.98 9.67 8.45
CA ALA A 197 -2.97 10.20 9.39
C ALA A 197 -4.40 10.10 8.83
N HIS A 198 -4.58 9.50 7.65
CA HIS A 198 -5.85 9.44 6.94
C HIS A 198 -6.57 8.10 7.19
N PRO A 199 -7.79 8.08 7.76
CA PRO A 199 -8.50 6.82 8.09
C PRO A 199 -8.88 5.99 6.86
N GLY A 200 -8.90 6.62 5.69
CA GLY A 200 -9.15 5.97 4.41
C GLY A 200 -7.90 5.40 3.71
N PHE A 201 -6.68 5.65 4.20
CA PHE A 201 -5.49 5.08 3.59
C PHE A 201 -5.36 3.61 3.95
N ARG A 202 -5.23 2.75 2.93
CA ARG A 202 -5.23 1.30 3.10
C ARG A 202 -4.15 0.66 2.27
N VAL A 203 -3.59 -0.41 2.80
CA VAL A 203 -2.66 -1.28 2.09
C VAL A 203 -3.29 -2.66 1.92
N GLY A 204 -3.18 -3.23 0.72
CA GLY A 204 -3.74 -4.54 0.37
C GLY A 204 -2.75 -5.40 -0.40
N PHE A 205 -2.75 -6.71 -0.13
CA PHE A 205 -1.97 -7.69 -0.87
C PHE A 205 -2.89 -8.70 -1.54
N ASN A 206 -2.70 -8.91 -2.84
CA ASN A 206 -3.32 -10.01 -3.57
C ASN A 206 -2.24 -11.05 -3.82
N SER A 207 -2.44 -12.29 -3.35
CA SER A 207 -1.64 -13.41 -3.82
C SER A 207 -2.00 -13.73 -5.28
N LEU A 208 -1.20 -14.56 -5.95
CA LEU A 208 -1.59 -15.07 -7.27
C LEU A 208 -2.96 -15.77 -7.24
N GLY A 209 -3.29 -16.52 -6.18
CA GLY A 209 -4.61 -17.11 -5.98
C GLY A 209 -5.71 -16.09 -5.63
N GLY A 210 -5.30 -14.95 -5.07
CA GLY A 210 -6.14 -13.76 -4.85
C GLY A 210 -6.25 -12.84 -6.08
N LEU A 211 -6.05 -13.37 -7.29
CA LEU A 211 -6.23 -12.66 -8.56
C LEU A 211 -5.26 -11.48 -8.77
N ALA A 212 -4.04 -11.57 -8.23
CA ALA A 212 -2.96 -10.65 -8.59
C ALA A 212 -2.70 -10.68 -10.10
N SER A 213 -2.42 -9.52 -10.71
CA SER A 213 -2.26 -9.43 -12.17
C SER A 213 -0.83 -9.62 -12.64
N VAL A 214 0.16 -9.52 -11.74
CA VAL A 214 1.59 -9.57 -12.01
C VAL A 214 2.24 -10.49 -10.98
N ASN A 215 3.07 -11.43 -11.42
CA ASN A 215 3.89 -12.26 -10.53
C ASN A 215 5.22 -11.58 -10.22
N HIS A 216 5.18 -10.52 -9.41
CA HIS A 216 6.34 -9.82 -8.87
C HIS A 216 5.90 -9.11 -7.59
N LEU A 217 6.54 -9.37 -6.45
CA LEU A 217 6.07 -8.97 -5.12
C LEU A 217 5.69 -7.48 -5.04
N HIS A 218 4.42 -7.21 -4.81
CA HIS A 218 3.89 -5.87 -4.56
C HIS A 218 2.70 -5.89 -3.62
N LEU A 219 2.59 -4.82 -2.85
CA LEU A 219 1.37 -4.44 -2.13
C LEU A 219 0.76 -3.21 -2.81
N HIS A 220 -0.55 -3.05 -2.68
CA HIS A 220 -1.30 -1.90 -3.16
C HIS A 220 -1.50 -0.92 -2.01
N GLY A 221 -1.29 0.38 -2.21
CA GLY A 221 -1.69 1.44 -1.28
C GLY A 221 -2.65 2.41 -1.96
N TYR A 222 -3.73 2.86 -1.30
CA TYR A 222 -4.68 3.84 -1.88
C TYR A 222 -5.52 4.52 -0.80
N TYR A 223 -6.16 5.65 -1.13
CA TYR A 223 -7.07 6.38 -0.26
C TYR A 223 -8.50 6.16 -0.68
N LEU A 224 -9.30 5.49 0.16
CA LEU A 224 -10.73 5.34 -0.06
C LEU A 224 -11.50 6.03 1.07
N ASP A 225 -12.23 7.09 0.72
CA ASP A 225 -12.93 7.97 1.67
C ASP A 225 -14.27 7.41 2.13
N HIS A 226 -14.33 6.10 2.32
CA HIS A 226 -15.49 5.38 2.80
C HIS A 226 -15.10 4.44 3.92
N ARG A 227 -15.96 4.35 4.93
CA ARG A 227 -15.91 3.32 5.97
C ARG A 227 -16.19 1.95 5.36
N LEU A 228 -15.36 0.95 5.62
CA LEU A 228 -15.59 -0.42 5.15
C LEU A 228 -16.11 -1.33 6.27
N PRO A 229 -17.07 -2.23 6.00
CA PRO A 229 -17.71 -3.06 7.04
C PRO A 229 -16.76 -3.84 7.94
N VAL A 230 -15.61 -4.23 7.42
CA VAL A 230 -14.56 -4.93 8.19
C VAL A 230 -14.06 -4.14 9.40
N GLU A 231 -14.17 -2.81 9.39
CA GLU A 231 -13.70 -1.93 10.47
C GLU A 231 -14.58 -1.98 11.73
N TRP A 232 -15.82 -2.47 11.64
CA TRP A 232 -16.75 -2.59 12.78
C TRP A 232 -17.48 -3.93 12.84
N ALA A 233 -17.19 -4.86 11.92
CA ALA A 233 -17.86 -6.14 11.91
C ALA A 233 -17.52 -6.93 13.19
N PRO A 234 -18.53 -7.58 13.81
CA PRO A 234 -18.30 -8.33 15.05
C PRO A 234 -17.38 -9.52 14.78
N SER A 235 -16.39 -9.70 15.65
CA SER A 235 -15.41 -10.77 15.57
C SER A 235 -15.34 -11.52 16.90
N LYS A 236 -14.81 -12.76 16.87
CA LYS A 236 -14.63 -13.61 18.05
C LYS A 236 -13.14 -13.86 18.26
N THR A 237 -12.62 -13.56 19.44
CA THR A 237 -11.24 -13.89 19.83
C THR A 237 -10.95 -15.39 19.69
N LEU A 238 -9.80 -15.72 19.09
CA LEU A 238 -9.32 -17.10 18.89
C LEU A 238 -8.12 -17.45 19.77
N ASP A 239 -7.37 -16.48 20.26
CA ASP A 239 -6.19 -16.70 21.12
C ASP A 239 -6.37 -16.07 22.52
N PRO A 240 -5.72 -16.59 23.57
CA PRO A 240 -5.81 -16.01 24.91
C PRO A 240 -5.29 -14.56 24.99
N GLY A 241 -4.38 -14.17 24.09
CA GLY A 241 -3.79 -12.84 24.05
C GLY A 241 -4.71 -11.77 23.45
N GLY A 242 -5.80 -12.14 22.77
CA GLY A 242 -6.72 -11.18 22.19
C GLY A 242 -6.24 -10.55 20.88
N HIS A 243 -5.20 -11.09 20.25
CA HIS A 243 -4.62 -10.52 19.03
C HIS A 243 -5.21 -11.12 17.76
N LEU A 244 -5.66 -12.37 17.79
CA LEU A 244 -6.23 -13.08 16.64
C LEU A 244 -7.73 -13.26 16.84
N HIS A 245 -8.53 -12.81 15.87
CA HIS A 245 -9.97 -12.92 15.90
C HIS A 245 -10.50 -13.57 14.62
N LEU A 246 -11.63 -14.24 14.75
CA LEU A 246 -12.41 -14.80 13.65
C LEU A 246 -13.57 -13.87 13.32
N LEU A 247 -13.60 -13.40 12.09
CA LEU A 247 -14.76 -12.79 11.48
C LEU A 247 -15.59 -13.89 10.80
N GLN A 248 -16.82 -14.13 11.25
CA GLN A 248 -17.59 -15.33 10.83
C GLN A 248 -18.52 -15.10 9.63
N ALA A 249 -19.02 -13.89 9.43
CA ALA A 249 -20.11 -13.65 8.48
C ALA A 249 -19.81 -12.51 7.50
N VAL A 250 -20.14 -11.27 7.86
CA VAL A 250 -20.06 -10.10 6.97
C VAL A 250 -18.79 -9.28 7.24
N PRO A 251 -18.19 -8.63 6.23
CA PRO A 251 -18.52 -8.72 4.80
C PRO A 251 -18.06 -10.03 4.14
N ALA A 252 -17.15 -10.77 4.77
CA ALA A 252 -16.74 -12.13 4.42
C ALA A 252 -16.08 -12.81 5.63
N PRO A 253 -16.09 -14.14 5.73
CA PRO A 253 -15.30 -14.85 6.74
C PRO A 253 -13.82 -14.54 6.61
N GLY A 254 -13.12 -14.36 7.74
CA GLY A 254 -11.70 -14.02 7.73
C GLY A 254 -11.05 -14.01 9.10
N PHE A 255 -9.74 -13.85 9.12
CA PHE A 255 -8.97 -13.66 10.34
C PHE A 255 -8.59 -12.19 10.47
N LEU A 256 -8.79 -11.63 11.66
CA LEU A 256 -8.38 -10.27 11.99
C LEU A 256 -7.23 -10.35 12.99
N PHE A 257 -6.22 -9.51 12.79
CA PHE A 257 -5.10 -9.36 13.69
C PHE A 257 -5.12 -7.94 14.25
N TYR A 258 -5.12 -7.82 15.58
CA TYR A 258 -5.06 -6.55 16.28
C TYR A 258 -3.71 -6.38 16.95
N THR A 259 -3.15 -5.19 16.78
CA THR A 259 -1.97 -4.73 17.50
C THR A 259 -2.30 -3.43 18.22
N SER A 260 -1.89 -3.32 19.49
CA SER A 260 -2.12 -2.15 20.34
C SER A 260 -1.00 -1.11 20.25
N GLY A 261 0.07 -1.39 19.52
CA GLY A 261 1.21 -0.47 19.44
C GLY A 261 2.43 -1.07 18.75
N PRO A 262 3.55 -0.32 18.69
CA PRO A 262 4.80 -0.86 18.19
C PRO A 262 5.39 -1.91 19.12
N GLY A 263 6.23 -2.80 18.58
CA GLY A 263 7.02 -3.75 19.34
C GLY A 263 6.57 -5.20 19.13
N PRO A 264 6.55 -6.03 20.19
CA PRO A 264 6.49 -7.49 20.07
C PRO A 264 5.21 -7.99 19.38
N ASP A 265 4.09 -7.30 19.52
CA ASP A 265 2.82 -7.70 18.87
C ASP A 265 2.87 -7.54 17.35
N LEU A 266 3.48 -6.46 16.86
CA LEU A 266 3.69 -6.24 15.43
C LEU A 266 4.70 -7.25 14.87
N GLU A 267 5.80 -7.48 15.59
CA GLU A 267 6.80 -8.49 15.22
C GLU A 267 6.22 -9.91 15.19
N ALA A 268 5.37 -10.23 16.16
CA ALA A 268 4.63 -11.50 16.22
C ALA A 268 3.59 -11.65 15.11
N LEU A 269 3.03 -10.55 14.59
CA LEU A 269 2.19 -10.58 13.40
C LEU A 269 3.03 -10.85 12.15
N VAL A 270 4.14 -10.14 12.00
CA VAL A 270 5.04 -10.24 10.85
C VAL A 270 5.66 -11.65 10.76
N SER A 271 6.04 -12.25 11.89
CA SER A 271 6.62 -13.60 11.95
C SER A 271 5.65 -14.74 11.64
N ARG A 272 4.34 -14.46 11.58
CA ARG A 272 3.32 -15.45 11.15
C ARG A 272 3.23 -15.59 9.63
N THR A 273 3.94 -14.75 8.87
CA THR A 273 4.09 -15.00 7.43
C THR A 273 4.81 -16.33 7.25
N PRO A 274 4.30 -17.26 6.42
CA PRO A 274 4.90 -18.58 6.29
C PRO A 274 6.36 -18.47 5.85
N ASP A 275 7.27 -19.00 6.67
CA ASP A 275 8.69 -18.98 6.36
C ASP A 275 8.96 -19.68 5.03
N HIS A 276 9.74 -18.98 4.21
CA HIS A 276 10.31 -19.52 3.01
C HIS A 276 11.56 -20.30 3.40
N GLN A 277 11.43 -21.53 3.91
CA GLN A 277 12.54 -22.47 3.81
C GLN A 277 12.57 -23.04 2.39
N PRO A 278 13.62 -22.79 1.58
CA PRO A 278 13.69 -23.32 0.23
C PRO A 278 13.87 -24.85 0.16
N ASP A 279 14.29 -25.53 1.23
CA ASP A 279 14.70 -26.95 1.16
C ASP A 279 14.40 -27.77 2.44
N GLN A 280 13.17 -27.79 2.94
CA GLN A 280 12.76 -28.78 3.95
C GLN A 280 11.37 -29.33 3.68
N LEU A 281 11.28 -30.16 2.65
CA LEU A 281 10.34 -31.29 2.58
C LEU A 281 11.02 -32.43 1.81
N GLN A 282 12.08 -32.97 2.42
CA GLN A 282 12.38 -34.39 2.33
C GLN A 282 12.24 -34.94 3.74
N VAL A 283 11.09 -35.55 4.05
CA VAL A 283 10.90 -36.94 4.49
C VAL A 283 9.43 -37.29 4.22
#